data_AF-A0A5E3WM66-F1
#
_entry.id   AF-A0A5E3WM66-F1
#
_cell.length_a   1.000
_cell.length_b   1.000
_cell.length_c   1.000
_cell.angle_alpha   90.00
_cell.angle_beta   90.00
_cell.angle_gamma   90.00
#
_symmetry.space_group_name_H-M   'P 1'
#
loop_
_entity.id
_entity.type
_entity.pdbx_description
1 polymer ?
#
loop_
_entity_poly.entity_id
_entity_poly.type
_entity_poly.pdbx_seq_one_letter_code
_entity_poly.pdbx_strand_id
1 'polypeptide(L)'
;MSNFAQRGSARGGYTGGVFSNLHGSDSQKGSRGNRRGRGYGRGGYRGSIPVVWPPPDVDRPGDRVITEGLSSSALETLEIPTIGAGASSFSGALQENVEYLCSYNFVDSEGEPTILVPGAPPVWNNPKVPFTLRPDREMTYVDQNSFRVPACTYYPMFAAIESIGSAISWPDVDVVTDRNGLRKLLRWIHGNATREFRIDLERGGDNTLFLFRWEKRHREMPTGRSYGFTFEEETTNEVPGCQGSTGHHRVIKYDYFGLRMVVRFEVDACARVPASETQPTGRVDTDELDSLLDSLDVGSSRTIPPESATRTSYPVKVIKAGAIVAQEDLIELTSRSVNYVDPFDWEEQLPQLYLSSTPQLFIGVHQRGTFEAVREHDLNDAALVKLRRDAGSSYEKLGRALETIQALVAEYGPDEHLSLLCKDGVLKLYRRTDGQSRLPADLREKFSTKD
;
A
#
# COMPACT_ATOMS: atom_id res chain seq x y z
N MET A 1 -47.09 -23.19 39.29
CA MET A 1 -46.76 -24.62 39.23
C MET A 1 -45.66 -24.79 38.20
N SER A 2 -44.43 -25.24 38.42
CA SER A 2 -43.59 -25.60 39.57
C SER A 2 -42.18 -25.68 38.92
N ASN A 3 -41.25 -24.76 39.17
CA ASN A 3 -40.15 -24.80 40.14
C ASN A 3 -38.99 -25.81 39.93
N PHE A 4 -37.77 -25.31 40.19
CA PHE A 4 -36.42 -25.91 40.43
C PHE A 4 -35.49 -26.13 39.21
N ALA A 5 -34.18 -25.80 39.21
CA ALA A 5 -33.31 -25.04 40.13
C ALA A 5 -31.90 -24.79 39.55
N GLN A 6 -31.23 -23.79 40.13
CA GLN A 6 -29.81 -23.36 40.00
C GLN A 6 -28.75 -24.41 40.37
N ARG A 7 -27.54 -24.22 39.81
CA ARG A 7 -26.17 -24.11 40.41
C ARG A 7 -25.15 -24.29 39.25
N GLY A 8 -24.03 -23.59 39.09
CA GLY A 8 -23.24 -22.71 39.95
C GLY A 8 -21.79 -23.21 40.02
N SER A 9 -20.85 -22.42 39.47
CA SER A 9 -19.40 -22.33 39.80
C SER A 9 -18.40 -23.36 39.24
N ALA A 10 -17.32 -22.90 38.58
CA ALA A 10 -15.99 -22.74 39.20
C ALA A 10 -14.82 -22.83 38.18
N ARG A 11 -13.82 -21.98 38.44
CA ARG A 11 -12.50 -21.85 37.80
C ARG A 11 -11.65 -23.12 37.90
N GLY A 12 -10.72 -23.28 36.96
CA GLY A 12 -9.54 -24.14 37.11
C GLY A 12 -8.51 -23.88 36.01
N GLY A 13 -7.44 -23.15 36.34
CA GLY A 13 -6.27 -23.02 35.49
C GLY A 13 -5.37 -24.26 35.57
N TYR A 14 -4.60 -24.52 34.52
CA TYR A 14 -3.49 -25.47 34.56
C TYR A 14 -2.27 -24.88 33.86
N THR A 15 -1.24 -24.68 34.68
CA THR A 15 0.17 -24.50 34.34
C THR A 15 0.87 -25.85 34.27
N GLY A 16 1.91 -25.95 33.43
CA GLY A 16 2.89 -27.05 33.43
C GLY A 16 3.04 -27.67 32.05
N GLY A 17 4.23 -27.97 31.53
CA GLY A 17 5.55 -27.97 32.11
C GLY A 17 6.56 -28.39 31.05
N VAL A 18 7.80 -28.01 31.30
CA VAL A 18 9.01 -28.28 30.51
C VAL A 18 9.29 -29.79 30.47
N PHE A 19 9.61 -30.32 29.29
CA PHE A 19 10.28 -31.62 29.14
C PHE A 19 11.63 -31.42 28.47
N SER A 20 12.67 -31.57 29.29
CA SER A 20 14.03 -31.93 28.90
C SER A 20 14.09 -33.45 28.66
N ASN A 21 14.87 -33.88 27.67
CA ASN A 21 15.42 -35.23 27.64
C ASN A 21 16.88 -35.19 27.18
N LEU A 22 17.74 -35.65 28.08
CA LEU A 22 19.14 -36.01 27.89
C LEU A 22 19.23 -37.33 27.12
N HIS A 23 20.25 -37.50 26.27
CA HIS A 23 21.20 -38.62 26.30
C HIS A 23 22.33 -38.44 25.28
N GLY A 24 23.57 -38.72 25.72
CA GLY A 24 24.60 -39.31 24.86
C GLY A 24 25.83 -38.45 24.51
N SER A 25 26.78 -38.35 25.42
CA SER A 25 28.20 -38.11 25.13
C SER A 25 28.89 -39.41 24.69
N ASP A 26 29.73 -39.41 23.65
CA ASP A 26 31.20 -39.42 23.83
C ASP A 26 32.00 -39.39 22.51
N SER A 27 32.94 -38.43 22.45
CA SER A 27 34.34 -38.49 22.01
C SER A 27 34.81 -39.32 20.80
N GLN A 28 35.41 -38.63 19.82
CA GLN A 28 36.78 -38.96 19.38
C GLN A 28 37.51 -37.76 18.72
N LYS A 29 38.68 -37.43 19.28
CA LYS A 29 39.66 -36.46 18.76
C LYS A 29 40.50 -37.09 17.64
N GLY A 30 40.85 -36.28 16.63
CA GLY A 30 41.93 -36.55 15.67
C GLY A 30 42.59 -35.22 15.26
N SER A 31 43.92 -35.18 15.26
CA SER A 31 44.76 -33.99 15.40
C SER A 31 45.40 -33.52 14.08
N ARG A 32 45.65 -32.21 13.99
CA ARG A 32 46.80 -31.50 13.37
C ARG A 32 47.13 -31.68 11.88
N GLY A 33 47.26 -30.53 11.20
CA GLY A 33 48.12 -30.34 10.02
C GLY A 33 48.32 -28.87 9.69
N ASN A 34 49.57 -28.39 9.79
CA ASN A 34 50.03 -27.00 9.72
C ASN A 34 50.93 -26.82 8.47
N ARG A 35 50.89 -25.69 7.74
CA ARG A 35 51.99 -25.08 6.91
C ARG A 35 51.44 -23.87 6.11
N ARG A 36 51.94 -22.63 6.35
CA ARG A 36 53.05 -21.89 5.67
C ARG A 36 52.79 -21.69 4.15
N GLY A 37 52.87 -20.54 3.50
CA GLY A 37 53.44 -19.19 3.75
C GLY A 37 53.98 -18.60 2.41
N ARG A 38 54.27 -17.27 2.38
CA ARG A 38 54.84 -16.40 1.29
C ARG A 38 53.81 -15.70 0.40
N GLY A 39 53.90 -14.41 0.02
CA GLY A 39 54.89 -13.34 0.25
C GLY A 39 55.14 -12.50 -1.02
N TYR A 40 55.02 -11.16 -0.88
CA TYR A 40 55.57 -10.04 -1.68
C TYR A 40 54.90 -9.51 -2.97
N GLY A 41 54.73 -8.17 -3.01
CA GLY A 41 54.60 -7.37 -4.25
C GLY A 41 54.04 -5.95 -4.04
N ARG A 42 54.92 -4.94 -3.84
CA ARG A 42 54.61 -3.50 -3.88
C ARG A 42 54.31 -3.05 -5.31
N GLY A 43 53.33 -2.17 -5.50
CA GLY A 43 53.16 -1.36 -6.71
C GLY A 43 52.11 -0.27 -6.48
N GLY A 44 52.56 0.98 -6.29
CA GLY A 44 51.67 2.12 -6.10
C GLY A 44 51.13 2.64 -7.41
N TYR A 45 49.81 2.91 -7.44
CA TYR A 45 49.19 3.83 -8.37
C TYR A 45 48.19 4.68 -7.59
N ARG A 46 48.39 6.00 -7.62
CA ARG A 46 47.35 6.98 -7.30
C ARG A 46 46.25 6.80 -8.34
N GLY A 47 45.13 6.23 -7.92
CA GLY A 47 43.90 6.13 -8.68
C GLY A 47 42.75 6.52 -7.78
N SER A 48 41.96 7.49 -8.22
CA SER A 48 40.65 7.87 -7.71
C SER A 48 39.87 6.66 -7.19
N ILE A 49 39.37 6.76 -5.95
CA ILE A 49 38.51 5.74 -5.34
C ILE A 49 37.26 5.60 -6.23
N PRO A 50 37.01 4.44 -6.85
CA PRO A 50 35.71 4.17 -7.42
C PRO A 50 34.77 4.01 -6.21
N VAL A 51 33.75 4.87 -6.13
CA VAL A 51 32.62 4.66 -5.24
C VAL A 51 31.96 3.37 -5.71
N VAL A 52 32.30 2.26 -5.06
CA VAL A 52 31.63 0.98 -5.25
C VAL A 52 30.25 1.14 -4.62
N TRP A 53 29.24 1.11 -5.47
CA TRP A 53 27.86 0.90 -5.07
C TRP A 53 27.54 -0.60 -5.26
N PRO A 54 26.82 -1.25 -4.33
CA PRO A 54 26.24 -0.69 -3.11
C PRO A 54 27.31 -0.40 -2.05
N PRO A 55 27.09 0.59 -1.17
CA PRO A 55 28.01 0.82 -0.07
C PRO A 55 28.11 -0.45 0.80
N PRO A 56 29.31 -0.78 1.34
CA PRO A 56 29.47 -1.92 2.23
C PRO A 56 28.57 -1.74 3.45
N ASP A 57 27.68 -2.71 3.70
CA ASP A 57 26.79 -2.87 4.87
C ASP A 57 26.80 -1.67 5.82
N VAL A 58 26.14 -0.58 5.39
CA VAL A 58 25.96 0.59 6.25
C VAL A 58 24.87 0.22 7.24
N ASP A 59 25.32 -0.07 8.46
CA ASP A 59 24.62 0.08 9.72
C ASP A 59 23.12 0.34 9.57
N ARG A 60 22.29 -0.70 9.69
CA ARG A 60 20.84 -0.57 9.65
C ARG A 60 20.45 0.45 10.74
N PRO A 61 19.86 1.62 10.43
CA PRO A 61 19.23 2.37 11.50
C PRO A 61 18.18 1.44 12.10
N GLY A 62 18.19 1.29 13.43
CA GLY A 62 17.18 0.52 14.14
C GLY A 62 15.77 1.01 13.79
N ASP A 63 14.75 0.21 14.13
CA ASP A 63 13.35 0.61 13.94
C ASP A 63 13.14 2.02 14.48
N ARG A 64 12.50 2.89 13.68
CA ARG A 64 12.12 4.22 14.15
C ARG A 64 11.26 4.06 15.38
N VAL A 65 11.46 4.91 16.37
CA VAL A 65 10.65 4.87 17.59
C VAL A 65 9.31 5.52 17.28
N ILE A 66 8.20 4.81 17.51
CA ILE A 66 6.86 5.29 17.11
C ILE A 66 6.48 6.63 17.74
N THR A 67 7.04 6.94 18.92
CA THR A 67 6.87 8.21 19.65
C THR A 67 7.90 9.28 19.29
N GLU A 68 8.83 9.02 18.37
CA GLU A 68 9.84 9.99 17.94
C GLU A 68 9.19 11.25 17.38
N GLY A 69 9.62 12.42 17.88
CA GLY A 69 9.08 13.71 17.44
C GLY A 69 7.64 13.98 17.89
N LEU A 70 7.11 13.24 18.88
CA LEU A 70 5.83 13.56 19.53
C LEU A 70 6.04 14.29 20.86
N SER A 71 5.05 15.08 21.28
CA SER A 71 4.97 15.65 22.62
C SER A 71 4.94 14.54 23.69
N SER A 72 5.44 14.85 24.89
CA SER A 72 5.46 13.90 26.01
C SER A 72 4.06 13.55 26.53
N SER A 73 3.11 14.47 26.43
CA SER A 73 1.70 14.28 26.77
C SER A 73 0.83 14.24 25.52
N ALA A 74 -0.21 13.40 25.55
CA ALA A 74 -1.29 13.45 24.59
C ALA A 74 -2.10 14.74 24.78
N LEU A 75 -2.59 15.29 23.68
CA LEU A 75 -3.57 16.38 23.68
C LEU A 75 -4.94 15.82 24.05
N GLU A 76 -5.34 14.72 23.41
CA GLU A 76 -6.65 14.11 23.57
C GLU A 76 -6.59 12.59 23.46
N THR A 77 -7.60 11.93 24.01
CA THR A 77 -7.86 10.49 23.82
C THR A 77 -9.14 10.36 23.02
N LEU A 78 -9.06 9.66 21.89
CA LEU A 78 -10.21 9.44 21.02
C LEU A 78 -10.93 8.16 21.45
N GLU A 79 -12.25 8.26 21.57
CA GLU A 79 -13.12 7.13 21.85
C GLU A 79 -13.67 6.54 20.55
N ILE A 80 -13.90 5.23 20.55
CA ILE A 80 -14.53 4.57 19.40
C ILE A 80 -15.94 5.12 19.25
N PRO A 81 -16.33 5.64 18.06
CA PRO A 81 -17.66 6.19 17.88
C PRO A 81 -18.76 5.17 18.19
N THR A 82 -19.85 5.64 18.77
CA THR A 82 -21.03 4.83 19.06
C THR A 82 -22.06 4.98 17.96
N ILE A 83 -22.77 3.89 17.66
CA ILE A 83 -23.90 3.86 16.72
C ILE A 83 -25.07 3.26 17.47
N GLY A 84 -26.25 3.87 17.34
CA GLY A 84 -27.48 3.36 17.96
C GLY A 84 -27.74 1.90 17.56
N ALA A 85 -28.18 1.07 18.50
CA ALA A 85 -28.48 -0.33 18.21
C ALA A 85 -29.57 -0.42 17.11
N GLY A 86 -29.28 -1.16 16.03
CA GLY A 86 -30.17 -1.30 14.87
C GLY A 86 -30.28 -0.05 13.98
N ALA A 87 -29.43 0.96 14.17
CA ALA A 87 -29.48 2.21 13.41
C ALA A 87 -28.68 2.19 12.10
N SER A 88 -27.79 1.21 11.90
CA SER A 88 -27.04 1.11 10.64
C SER A 88 -27.98 0.69 9.52
N SER A 89 -28.24 1.62 8.60
CA SER A 89 -29.01 1.37 7.37
C SER A 89 -28.12 0.92 6.21
N PHE A 90 -26.83 0.65 6.48
CA PHE A 90 -25.86 0.24 5.49
C PHE A 90 -26.29 -1.07 4.81
N SER A 91 -26.63 -0.99 3.52
CA SER A 91 -27.15 -2.10 2.73
C SER A 91 -26.09 -3.17 2.39
N GLY A 92 -24.82 -2.84 2.61
CA GLY A 92 -23.68 -3.54 2.03
C GLY A 92 -23.29 -3.00 0.66
N ALA A 93 -23.86 -1.89 0.17
CA ALA A 93 -23.46 -1.30 -1.12
C ALA A 93 -21.97 -0.91 -1.14
N LEU A 94 -21.40 -0.87 -2.35
CA LEU A 94 -20.10 -0.24 -2.58
C LEU A 94 -20.24 1.28 -2.46
N GLN A 95 -19.10 1.98 -2.41
CA GLN A 95 -19.09 3.44 -2.33
C GLN A 95 -19.80 4.07 -3.52
N GLU A 96 -20.49 5.16 -3.25
CA GLU A 96 -21.16 5.95 -4.28
C GLU A 96 -20.16 6.89 -4.95
N ASN A 97 -20.43 7.23 -6.22
CA ASN A 97 -19.65 8.21 -6.98
C ASN A 97 -18.15 7.90 -7.05
N VAL A 98 -17.79 6.61 -7.23
CA VAL A 98 -16.40 6.19 -7.46
C VAL A 98 -15.91 6.73 -8.80
N GLU A 99 -14.94 7.64 -8.74
CA GLU A 99 -14.33 8.32 -9.88
C GLU A 99 -12.82 8.01 -9.91
N TYR A 100 -12.30 7.62 -11.08
CA TYR A 100 -10.87 7.51 -11.30
C TYR A 100 -10.24 8.90 -11.42
N LEU A 101 -9.23 9.20 -10.59
CA LEU A 101 -8.48 10.45 -10.69
C LEU A 101 -7.14 10.24 -11.40
N CYS A 102 -6.35 9.26 -11.00
CA CYS A 102 -5.10 8.93 -11.67
C CYS A 102 -4.59 7.55 -11.27
N SER A 103 -3.53 7.13 -11.96
CA SER A 103 -2.69 6.03 -11.53
C SER A 103 -1.25 6.27 -11.97
N TYR A 104 -0.33 5.53 -11.38
CA TYR A 104 1.07 5.57 -11.75
C TYR A 104 1.85 4.35 -11.27
N ASN A 105 2.93 4.02 -11.96
CA ASN A 105 3.97 3.09 -11.47
C ASN A 105 5.24 3.89 -11.16
N PHE A 106 6.04 3.42 -10.21
CA PHE A 106 7.41 3.94 -10.06
C PHE A 106 8.37 3.20 -10.99
N VAL A 107 9.27 3.93 -11.65
CA VAL A 107 10.42 3.33 -12.33
C VAL A 107 11.46 2.94 -11.29
N ASP A 108 12.04 1.74 -11.40
CA ASP A 108 13.13 1.35 -10.52
C ASP A 108 14.44 2.01 -10.93
N SER A 109 14.71 3.19 -10.37
CA SER A 109 15.94 3.93 -10.61
C SER A 109 16.50 4.53 -9.33
N GLU A 110 17.83 4.58 -9.22
CA GLU A 110 18.56 5.24 -8.12
C GLU A 110 18.61 6.78 -8.21
N GLY A 111 18.10 7.34 -9.32
CA GLY A 111 18.12 8.78 -9.59
C GLY A 111 16.89 9.53 -9.07
N GLU A 112 16.53 10.60 -9.77
CA GLU A 112 15.32 11.38 -9.49
C GLU A 112 14.07 10.48 -9.50
N PRO A 113 13.17 10.60 -8.51
CA PRO A 113 11.94 9.82 -8.48
C PRO A 113 11.16 9.99 -9.79
N THR A 114 10.97 8.89 -10.50
CA THR A 114 10.34 8.88 -11.82
C THR A 114 9.10 7.99 -11.79
N ILE A 115 7.98 8.49 -12.30
CA ILE A 115 6.74 7.75 -12.41
C ILE A 115 6.28 7.62 -13.86
N LEU A 116 5.67 6.48 -14.18
CA LEU A 116 4.94 6.24 -15.41
C LEU A 116 3.47 6.61 -15.18
N VAL A 117 2.89 7.43 -16.05
CA VAL A 117 1.50 7.90 -15.95
C VAL A 117 0.76 7.63 -17.26
N PRO A 118 -0.41 6.96 -17.25
CA PRO A 118 -1.12 6.42 -16.07
C PRO A 118 -0.44 5.17 -15.47
N GLY A 119 0.62 4.65 -16.09
CA GLY A 119 1.15 3.34 -15.75
C GLY A 119 0.12 2.24 -16.04
N ALA A 120 0.35 1.03 -15.53
CA ALA A 120 -0.62 -0.05 -15.50
C ALA A 120 -0.20 -1.10 -14.45
N PRO A 121 -1.14 -1.74 -13.73
CA PRO A 121 -0.85 -2.94 -12.97
C PRO A 121 -0.55 -4.10 -13.92
N PRO A 122 0.21 -5.12 -13.49
CA PRO A 122 0.49 -6.28 -14.33
C PRO A 122 -0.80 -7.11 -14.55
N VAL A 123 -0.87 -7.83 -15.66
CA VAL A 123 -2.07 -8.57 -16.08
C VAL A 123 -2.05 -9.98 -15.52
N TRP A 124 -3.13 -10.42 -14.88
CA TRP A 124 -3.29 -11.80 -14.42
C TRP A 124 -3.05 -12.80 -15.56
N ASN A 125 -2.10 -13.72 -15.39
CA ASN A 125 -1.69 -14.64 -16.44
C ASN A 125 -2.43 -15.99 -16.44
N ASN A 126 -3.34 -16.18 -15.47
CA ASN A 126 -4.16 -17.38 -15.29
C ASN A 126 -3.33 -18.69 -15.34
N PRO A 127 -2.43 -18.89 -14.35
CA PRO A 127 -1.50 -20.02 -14.35
C PRO A 127 -2.25 -21.35 -14.17
N LYS A 128 -1.80 -22.38 -14.88
CA LYS A 128 -2.32 -23.74 -14.70
C LYS A 128 -1.76 -24.36 -13.41
N VAL A 129 -2.62 -24.85 -12.54
CA VAL A 129 -2.24 -25.58 -11.32
C VAL A 129 -2.05 -27.08 -11.58
N PRO A 130 -1.13 -27.76 -10.87
CA PRO A 130 -0.23 -27.18 -9.85
C PRO A 130 1.03 -26.54 -10.44
N PHE A 131 1.60 -25.58 -9.73
CA PHE A 131 2.93 -25.02 -9.98
C PHE A 131 3.66 -24.75 -8.66
N THR A 132 4.98 -24.63 -8.70
CA THR A 132 5.80 -24.44 -7.49
C THR A 132 6.62 -23.17 -7.59
N LEU A 133 6.51 -22.32 -6.57
CA LEU A 133 7.24 -21.08 -6.46
C LEU A 133 8.31 -21.14 -5.36
N ARG A 134 9.35 -20.32 -5.53
CA ARG A 134 10.32 -20.04 -4.47
C ARG A 134 9.66 -19.21 -3.36
N PRO A 135 10.09 -19.34 -2.09
CA PRO A 135 9.66 -18.43 -1.05
C PRO A 135 10.17 -17.00 -1.32
N ASP A 136 9.48 -16.01 -0.77
CA ASP A 136 9.89 -14.62 -0.84
C ASP A 136 11.24 -14.42 -0.14
N ARG A 137 12.20 -13.84 -0.85
CA ARG A 137 13.57 -13.59 -0.36
C ARG A 137 14.03 -12.15 -0.54
N GLU A 138 13.35 -11.40 -1.40
CA GLU A 138 13.77 -10.07 -1.79
C GLU A 138 13.24 -9.03 -0.81
N MET A 139 14.00 -7.96 -0.63
CA MET A 139 13.60 -6.86 0.24
C MET A 139 12.44 -6.10 -0.42
N THR A 140 11.35 -5.88 0.31
CA THR A 140 10.17 -5.20 -0.23
C THR A 140 9.92 -3.87 0.46
N TYR A 141 9.25 -2.96 -0.25
CA TYR A 141 8.85 -1.68 0.30
C TYR A 141 7.64 -1.86 1.22
N VAL A 142 7.71 -1.26 2.41
CA VAL A 142 6.53 -1.14 3.29
C VAL A 142 5.68 0.03 2.82
N ASP A 143 6.31 1.15 2.49
CA ASP A 143 5.69 2.34 1.89
C ASP A 143 6.62 2.91 0.83
N GLN A 144 6.33 2.59 -0.43
CA GLN A 144 7.17 2.99 -1.56
C GLN A 144 7.12 4.49 -1.84
N ASN A 145 5.97 5.14 -1.67
CA ASN A 145 5.79 6.56 -1.96
C ASN A 145 6.61 7.41 -1.01
N SER A 146 6.49 7.15 0.30
CA SER A 146 7.24 7.91 1.30
C SER A 146 8.74 7.59 1.26
N PHE A 147 9.12 6.38 0.80
CA PHE A 147 10.53 6.05 0.59
C PHE A 147 11.13 6.81 -0.61
N ARG A 148 10.47 6.77 -1.77
CA ARG A 148 11.00 7.37 -3.00
C ARG A 148 10.88 8.90 -3.00
N VAL A 149 9.84 9.45 -2.36
CA VAL A 149 9.58 10.90 -2.32
C VAL A 149 9.41 11.38 -0.88
N PRO A 150 10.50 11.44 -0.09
CA PRO A 150 10.43 11.78 1.33
C PRO A 150 9.95 13.21 1.61
N ALA A 151 10.03 14.11 0.62
CA ALA A 151 9.55 15.48 0.75
C ALA A 151 8.02 15.55 0.95
N CYS A 152 7.25 14.69 0.28
CA CYS A 152 5.83 14.48 0.53
C CYS A 152 5.37 13.23 -0.20
N THR A 153 4.74 12.29 0.52
CA THR A 153 4.21 11.04 -0.05
C THR A 153 3.17 11.28 -1.14
N TYR A 154 2.50 12.44 -1.14
CA TYR A 154 1.42 12.76 -2.07
C TYR A 154 1.88 13.39 -3.39
N TYR A 155 3.13 13.88 -3.50
CA TYR A 155 3.62 14.46 -4.74
C TYR A 155 3.43 13.59 -6.00
N PRO A 156 3.68 12.27 -5.98
CA PRO A 156 3.42 11.41 -7.12
C PRO A 156 1.97 11.45 -7.62
N MET A 157 0.99 11.42 -6.71
CA MET A 157 -0.42 11.46 -7.13
C MET A 157 -0.83 12.82 -7.68
N PHE A 158 -0.36 13.92 -7.11
CA PHE A 158 -0.65 15.26 -7.64
C PHE A 158 -0.01 15.45 -9.03
N ALA A 159 1.24 15.01 -9.20
CA ALA A 159 1.91 14.99 -10.49
C ALA A 159 1.14 14.17 -11.53
N ALA A 160 0.64 12.99 -11.16
CA ALA A 160 -0.14 12.12 -12.03
C ALA A 160 -1.52 12.72 -12.37
N ILE A 161 -2.23 13.30 -11.40
CA ILE A 161 -3.53 13.98 -11.62
C ILE A 161 -3.38 15.12 -12.62
N GLU A 162 -2.35 15.97 -12.46
CA GLU A 162 -2.10 17.07 -13.38
C GLU A 162 -1.67 16.59 -14.77
N SER A 163 -0.87 15.52 -14.85
CA SER A 163 -0.45 14.94 -16.13
C SER A 163 -1.61 14.31 -16.92
N ILE A 164 -2.57 13.69 -16.23
CA ILE A 164 -3.78 13.15 -16.85
C ILE A 164 -4.77 14.26 -17.19
N GLY A 165 -4.76 15.37 -16.45
CA GLY A 165 -5.70 16.47 -16.62
C GLY A 165 -7.05 16.19 -15.97
N SER A 166 -7.08 15.39 -14.91
CA SER A 166 -8.32 15.02 -14.22
C SER A 166 -8.96 16.22 -13.55
N ALA A 167 -10.25 16.41 -13.79
CA ALA A 167 -11.02 17.49 -13.20
C ALA A 167 -11.29 17.18 -11.71
N ILE A 168 -10.73 18.00 -10.83
CA ILE A 168 -10.98 17.92 -9.39
C ILE A 168 -11.03 19.33 -8.79
N SER A 169 -12.06 19.57 -7.98
CA SER A 169 -12.13 20.73 -7.10
C SER A 169 -11.51 20.33 -5.77
N TRP A 170 -10.28 20.76 -5.52
CA TRP A 170 -9.57 20.45 -4.28
C TRP A 170 -10.22 21.05 -3.02
N PRO A 171 -10.75 22.28 -3.03
CA PRO A 171 -11.48 22.83 -1.88
C PRO A 171 -12.72 22.00 -1.49
N ASP A 172 -13.20 21.17 -2.42
CA ASP A 172 -14.32 20.24 -2.24
C ASP A 172 -13.89 18.86 -1.73
N VAL A 173 -12.65 18.65 -1.30
CA VAL A 173 -12.23 17.36 -0.74
C VAL A 173 -12.20 17.45 0.77
N ASP A 174 -12.83 16.48 1.45
CA ASP A 174 -12.88 16.45 2.91
C ASP A 174 -11.69 15.68 3.49
N VAL A 175 -11.30 14.57 2.87
CA VAL A 175 -10.20 13.71 3.36
C VAL A 175 -9.29 13.23 2.23
N VAL A 176 -7.98 13.39 2.40
CA VAL A 176 -6.94 12.80 1.55
C VAL A 176 -6.15 11.77 2.36
N THR A 177 -6.13 10.53 1.90
CA THR A 177 -5.49 9.43 2.65
C THR A 177 -5.02 8.30 1.71
N ASP A 178 -4.41 7.27 2.30
CA ASP A 178 -4.25 5.98 1.66
C ASP A 178 -5.10 4.88 2.32
N ARG A 179 -5.30 3.79 1.58
CA ARG A 179 -6.04 2.60 2.03
C ARG A 179 -5.46 1.99 3.31
N ASN A 180 -4.15 2.17 3.57
CA ASN A 180 -3.50 1.66 4.77
C ASN A 180 -3.93 2.43 6.04
N GLY A 181 -3.99 3.76 5.97
CA GLY A 181 -4.46 4.62 7.05
C GLY A 181 -5.89 4.27 7.49
N LEU A 182 -6.79 4.08 6.53
CA LEU A 182 -8.19 3.69 6.80
C LEU A 182 -8.29 2.31 7.46
N ARG A 183 -7.50 1.32 7.00
CA ARG A 183 -7.45 -0.01 7.62
C ARG A 183 -6.93 0.01 9.05
N LYS A 184 -5.91 0.83 9.34
CA LYS A 184 -5.40 1.01 10.72
C LYS A 184 -6.50 1.55 11.66
N LEU A 185 -7.27 2.53 11.22
CA LEU A 185 -8.41 3.05 11.97
C LEU A 185 -9.51 2.00 12.17
N LEU A 186 -9.82 1.19 11.16
CA LEU A 186 -10.79 0.10 11.31
C LEU A 186 -10.34 -0.96 12.33
N ARG A 187 -9.04 -1.30 12.36
CA ARG A 187 -8.53 -2.21 13.40
C ARG A 187 -8.71 -1.65 14.81
N TRP A 188 -8.51 -0.34 14.98
CA TRP A 188 -8.81 0.32 16.25
C TRP A 188 -10.30 0.26 16.58
N ILE A 189 -11.19 0.53 15.62
CA ILE A 189 -12.65 0.45 15.78
C ILE A 189 -13.13 -0.95 16.16
N HIS A 190 -12.51 -1.99 15.60
CA HIS A 190 -12.81 -3.38 15.94
C HIS A 190 -12.29 -3.80 17.33
N GLY A 191 -11.50 -2.95 18.00
CA GLY A 191 -10.82 -3.31 19.24
C GLY A 191 -9.74 -4.38 19.05
N ASN A 192 -9.31 -4.61 17.80
CA ASN A 192 -8.33 -5.64 17.43
C ASN A 192 -6.96 -5.03 17.05
N ALA A 193 -6.73 -3.76 17.38
CA ALA A 193 -5.45 -3.06 17.22
C ALA A 193 -4.37 -3.61 18.16
N THR A 194 -3.96 -4.85 17.91
CA THR A 194 -2.86 -5.56 18.58
C THR A 194 -1.50 -5.01 18.20
N ARG A 195 -1.42 -4.31 17.06
CA ARG A 195 -0.22 -3.64 16.58
C ARG A 195 -0.38 -2.14 16.78
N GLU A 196 0.62 -1.54 17.41
CA GLU A 196 0.72 -0.09 17.50
C GLU A 196 0.81 0.51 16.09
N PHE A 197 0.16 1.65 15.89
CA PHE A 197 0.30 2.40 14.64
C PHE A 197 0.29 3.89 14.89
N ARG A 198 0.88 4.61 13.93
CA ARG A 198 0.88 6.06 13.89
C ARG A 198 0.40 6.57 12.54
N ILE A 199 -0.36 7.65 12.56
CA ILE A 199 -0.79 8.40 11.38
C ILE A 199 -0.51 9.88 11.69
N ASP A 200 0.35 10.51 10.90
CA ASP A 200 0.58 11.95 11.01
C ASP A 200 -0.60 12.68 10.34
N LEU A 201 -1.04 13.81 10.90
CA LEU A 201 -2.20 14.55 10.45
C LEU A 201 -1.84 16.01 10.20
N GLU A 202 -2.31 16.57 9.08
CA GLU A 202 -2.22 18.00 8.78
C GLU A 202 -3.48 18.50 8.07
N ARG A 203 -3.73 19.81 8.17
CA ARG A 203 -4.86 20.47 7.52
C ARG A 203 -4.45 21.02 6.15
N GLY A 204 -5.21 20.69 5.12
CA GLY A 204 -5.18 21.33 3.81
C GLY A 204 -6.28 22.38 3.68
N GLY A 205 -5.95 23.58 3.23
CA GLY A 205 -6.91 24.66 3.08
C GLY A 205 -7.70 24.94 4.37
N ASP A 206 -9.01 25.12 4.22
CA ASP A 206 -9.89 25.47 5.32
C ASP A 206 -10.27 24.27 6.18
N ASN A 207 -10.52 23.10 5.56
CA ASN A 207 -11.11 21.95 6.27
C ASN A 207 -10.63 20.56 5.82
N THR A 208 -9.75 20.45 4.80
CA THR A 208 -9.36 19.13 4.29
C THR A 208 -8.41 18.43 5.26
N LEU A 209 -8.75 17.20 5.64
CA LEU A 209 -7.94 16.36 6.50
C LEU A 209 -6.96 15.53 5.66
N PHE A 210 -5.66 15.67 5.91
CA PHE A 210 -4.63 14.78 5.36
C PHE A 210 -4.16 13.77 6.39
N LEU A 211 -4.16 12.49 6.00
CA LEU A 211 -3.57 11.39 6.78
C LEU A 211 -2.25 10.97 6.14
N PHE A 212 -1.16 10.99 6.88
CA PHE A 212 0.16 10.57 6.43
C PHE A 212 0.54 9.26 7.11
N ARG A 213 0.79 8.24 6.28
CA ARG A 213 1.25 6.95 6.75
C ARG A 213 2.60 7.08 7.45
N TRP A 214 2.66 6.60 8.69
CA TRP A 214 3.93 6.42 9.41
C TRP A 214 4.25 4.93 9.50
N GLU A 215 5.49 4.58 9.17
CA GLU A 215 6.02 3.23 9.27
C GLU A 215 7.37 3.22 9.99
N LYS A 216 7.57 2.19 10.80
CA LYS A 216 8.82 1.99 11.56
C LYS A 216 10.03 1.75 10.67
N ARG A 217 9.79 1.24 9.45
CA ARG A 217 10.76 0.91 8.41
C ARG A 217 10.14 1.22 7.06
N HIS A 218 10.96 1.71 6.14
CA HIS A 218 10.53 1.89 4.75
C HIS A 218 10.58 0.61 3.92
N ARG A 219 11.42 -0.35 4.34
CA ARG A 219 11.62 -1.63 3.66
C ARG A 219 11.74 -2.76 4.68
N GLU A 220 11.30 -3.95 4.33
CA GLU A 220 11.37 -5.13 5.18
C GLU A 220 11.89 -6.34 4.42
N MET A 221 12.57 -7.23 5.15
CA MET A 221 12.96 -8.54 4.64
C MET A 221 11.87 -9.55 5.00
N PRO A 222 11.32 -10.30 4.03
CA PRO A 222 10.40 -11.37 4.33
C PRO A 222 11.06 -12.45 5.18
N THR A 223 10.26 -13.21 5.92
CA THR A 223 10.75 -14.27 6.82
C THR A 223 11.31 -15.50 6.10
N GLY A 224 11.28 -15.51 4.76
CA GLY A 224 11.63 -16.66 3.93
C GLY A 224 10.57 -17.77 3.94
N ARG A 225 9.38 -17.51 4.51
CA ARG A 225 8.27 -18.47 4.63
C ARG A 225 6.99 -18.03 3.93
N SER A 226 6.94 -16.80 3.43
CA SER A 226 5.85 -16.26 2.62
C SER A 226 6.10 -16.54 1.13
N TYR A 227 5.04 -16.49 0.34
CA TYR A 227 5.06 -16.68 -1.11
C TYR A 227 4.21 -15.59 -1.81
N GLY A 228 3.94 -14.47 -1.14
CA GLY A 228 2.98 -13.45 -1.63
C GLY A 228 3.55 -12.71 -2.83
N PHE A 229 4.71 -12.09 -2.63
CA PHE A 229 5.39 -11.32 -3.67
C PHE A 229 5.78 -12.19 -4.86
N THR A 230 6.33 -13.37 -4.60
CA THR A 230 6.68 -14.31 -5.68
C THR A 230 5.43 -14.81 -6.42
N PHE A 231 4.30 -14.96 -5.72
CA PHE A 231 3.03 -15.31 -6.37
C PHE A 231 2.57 -14.19 -7.29
N GLU A 232 2.56 -12.93 -6.84
CA GLU A 232 2.24 -11.78 -7.68
C GLU A 232 3.14 -11.72 -8.93
N GLU A 233 4.46 -11.84 -8.75
CA GLU A 233 5.45 -11.79 -9.84
C GLU A 233 5.22 -12.89 -10.89
N GLU A 234 5.03 -14.14 -10.46
CA GLU A 234 5.02 -15.31 -11.36
C GLU A 234 3.62 -15.59 -11.95
N THR A 235 2.57 -14.99 -11.38
CA THR A 235 1.18 -15.19 -11.83
C THR A 235 0.60 -13.98 -12.56
N THR A 236 1.44 -12.98 -12.85
CA THR A 236 1.08 -11.83 -13.66
C THR A 236 2.08 -11.63 -14.79
N ASN A 237 1.72 -10.81 -15.78
CA ASN A 237 2.59 -10.40 -16.87
C ASN A 237 2.71 -8.87 -16.90
N GLU A 238 3.91 -8.36 -17.11
CA GLU A 238 4.12 -6.93 -17.30
C GLU A 238 3.34 -6.39 -18.51
N VAL A 239 2.82 -5.18 -18.37
CA VAL A 239 2.13 -4.46 -19.46
C VAL A 239 3.16 -3.75 -20.34
N PRO A 240 3.01 -3.78 -21.68
CA PRO A 240 3.84 -2.98 -22.58
C PRO A 240 3.90 -1.49 -22.19
N GLY A 241 5.11 -0.96 -22.07
CA GLY A 241 5.36 0.42 -21.61
C GLY A 241 5.59 0.54 -20.09
N CYS A 242 5.28 -0.50 -19.31
CA CYS A 242 5.47 -0.54 -17.86
C CYS A 242 6.53 -1.56 -17.40
N GLN A 243 7.31 -2.13 -18.32
CA GLN A 243 8.32 -3.13 -17.98
C GLN A 243 9.42 -2.54 -17.07
N GLY A 244 9.84 -3.32 -16.06
CA GLY A 244 10.84 -2.88 -15.08
C GLY A 244 10.36 -1.73 -14.17
N SER A 245 9.07 -1.41 -14.21
CA SER A 245 8.45 -0.58 -13.19
C SER A 245 8.16 -1.39 -11.93
N THR A 246 7.87 -0.71 -10.85
CA THR A 246 7.50 -1.27 -9.55
C THR A 246 6.05 -0.93 -9.24
N GLY A 247 5.59 -1.23 -8.01
CA GLY A 247 4.19 -1.16 -7.56
C GLY A 247 3.30 -0.13 -8.27
N HIS A 248 2.15 -0.60 -8.74
CA HIS A 248 1.14 0.23 -9.38
C HIS A 248 0.23 0.87 -8.34
N HIS A 249 0.09 2.19 -8.40
CA HIS A 249 -0.75 2.94 -7.48
C HIS A 249 -1.90 3.58 -8.22
N ARG A 250 -3.10 3.45 -7.68
CA ARG A 250 -4.31 4.10 -8.16
C ARG A 250 -4.81 5.10 -7.13
N VAL A 251 -5.42 6.17 -7.63
CA VAL A 251 -6.09 7.20 -6.84
C VAL A 251 -7.51 7.35 -7.35
N ILE A 252 -8.46 7.18 -6.44
CA ILE A 252 -9.89 7.35 -6.70
C ILE A 252 -10.49 8.41 -5.78
N LYS A 253 -11.60 8.98 -6.23
CA LYS A 253 -12.49 9.80 -5.44
C LYS A 253 -13.80 9.05 -5.23
N TYR A 254 -14.41 9.17 -4.04
CA TYR A 254 -15.74 8.62 -3.77
C TYR A 254 -16.37 9.28 -2.54
N ASP A 255 -17.67 9.11 -2.38
CA ASP A 255 -18.40 9.56 -1.19
C ASP A 255 -18.44 8.47 -0.11
N TYR A 256 -18.16 8.87 1.13
CA TYR A 256 -18.07 7.95 2.26
C TYR A 256 -18.74 8.53 3.49
N PHE A 257 -19.96 8.08 3.78
CA PHE A 257 -20.74 8.56 4.93
C PHE A 257 -20.82 10.09 5.04
N GLY A 258 -20.97 10.77 3.90
CA GLY A 258 -21.05 12.23 3.82
C GLY A 258 -19.71 12.95 3.62
N LEU A 259 -18.59 12.22 3.61
CA LEU A 259 -17.25 12.77 3.34
C LEU A 259 -16.84 12.51 1.89
N ARG A 260 -16.33 13.54 1.21
CA ARG A 260 -15.71 13.41 -0.11
C ARG A 260 -14.26 12.97 0.06
N MET A 261 -13.98 11.72 -0.30
CA MET A 261 -12.69 11.08 -0.08
C MET A 261 -11.82 11.13 -1.33
N VAL A 262 -10.51 11.31 -1.15
CA VAL A 262 -9.49 10.96 -2.14
C VAL A 262 -8.57 9.91 -1.53
N VAL A 263 -8.55 8.72 -2.13
CA VAL A 263 -7.87 7.55 -1.57
C VAL A 263 -6.88 6.97 -2.57
N ARG A 264 -5.61 6.88 -2.15
CA ARG A 264 -4.56 6.15 -2.86
C ARG A 264 -4.44 4.72 -2.37
N PHE A 265 -4.22 3.78 -3.28
CA PHE A 265 -3.91 2.40 -2.95
C PHE A 265 -3.03 1.74 -4.01
N GLU A 266 -2.26 0.73 -3.60
CA GLU A 266 -1.58 -0.19 -4.50
C GLU A 266 -2.58 -1.18 -5.10
N VAL A 267 -2.37 -1.55 -6.37
CA VAL A 267 -3.11 -2.58 -7.10
C VAL A 267 -2.13 -3.67 -7.54
N ASP A 268 -2.46 -4.92 -7.24
CA ASP A 268 -1.57 -6.05 -7.50
C ASP A 268 -1.65 -6.53 -8.95
N ALA A 269 -2.86 -6.58 -9.51
CA ALA A 269 -3.07 -7.04 -10.88
C ALA A 269 -4.35 -6.47 -11.55
N CYS A 270 -4.50 -6.75 -12.84
CA CYS A 270 -5.77 -6.56 -13.56
C CYS A 270 -6.16 -7.76 -14.43
N ALA A 271 -7.46 -7.90 -14.67
CA ALA A 271 -8.04 -9.04 -15.39
C ALA A 271 -7.79 -9.01 -16.90
N ARG A 272 -7.65 -7.83 -17.49
CA ARG A 272 -7.55 -7.62 -18.93
C ARG A 272 -6.34 -6.78 -19.26
N VAL A 273 -5.71 -7.08 -20.40
CA VAL A 273 -4.72 -6.18 -20.99
C VAL A 273 -5.45 -4.86 -21.29
N PRO A 274 -5.01 -3.73 -20.74
CA PRO A 274 -5.65 -2.46 -21.06
C PRO A 274 -5.49 -2.20 -22.56
N ALA A 275 -6.61 -1.89 -23.22
CA ALA A 275 -6.59 -1.48 -24.61
C ALA A 275 -5.78 -0.18 -24.71
N SER A 276 -4.82 -0.09 -25.65
CA SER A 276 -4.28 1.21 -26.02
C SER A 276 -5.41 2.03 -26.61
N GLU A 277 -5.98 2.95 -25.83
CA GLU A 277 -6.88 3.95 -26.38
C GLU A 277 -6.07 4.87 -27.30
N THR A 278 -5.97 4.51 -28.58
CA THR A 278 -5.88 5.53 -29.62
C THR A 278 -7.20 6.29 -29.56
N GLN A 279 -7.13 7.54 -29.10
CA GLN A 279 -8.20 8.53 -29.23
C GLN A 279 -8.83 8.43 -30.63
N PRO A 280 -10.16 8.54 -30.78
CA PRO A 280 -10.80 8.51 -32.10
C PRO A 280 -10.35 9.76 -32.87
N THR A 281 -9.38 9.61 -33.76
CA THR A 281 -9.03 10.65 -34.72
C THR A 281 -10.23 10.82 -35.65
N GLY A 282 -10.83 12.00 -35.60
CA GLY A 282 -11.77 12.41 -36.64
C GLY A 282 -11.09 12.30 -37.99
N ARG A 283 -11.77 11.62 -38.94
CA ARG A 283 -11.52 11.56 -40.39
C ARG A 283 -10.06 11.82 -40.80
N VAL A 284 -9.29 10.73 -40.92
CA VAL A 284 -7.96 10.73 -41.55
C VAL A 284 -8.13 11.04 -43.04
N ASP A 285 -7.51 12.14 -43.47
CA ASP A 285 -7.32 12.50 -44.87
C ASP A 285 -6.32 11.51 -45.48
N THR A 286 -6.61 11.01 -46.68
CA THR A 286 -5.90 9.88 -47.32
C THR A 286 -4.43 10.16 -47.68
N ASP A 287 -3.93 11.36 -47.44
CA ASP A 287 -2.58 11.80 -47.80
C ASP A 287 -1.52 11.50 -46.70
N GLU A 288 -1.93 11.12 -45.48
CA GLU A 288 -0.99 10.75 -44.41
C GLU A 288 -0.50 9.29 -44.50
N LEU A 289 -1.22 8.41 -45.20
CA LEU A 289 -0.88 6.99 -45.31
C LEU A 289 0.38 6.75 -46.17
N ASP A 290 0.60 7.59 -47.18
CA ASP A 290 1.80 7.55 -48.03
C ASP A 290 3.06 8.02 -47.27
N SER A 291 2.92 8.87 -46.26
CA SER A 291 4.04 9.32 -45.41
C SER A 291 4.49 8.26 -44.38
N LEU A 292 3.59 7.36 -43.99
CA LEU A 292 3.88 6.29 -43.03
C LEU A 292 4.55 5.08 -43.68
N LEU A 293 4.32 4.84 -44.97
CA LEU A 293 4.97 3.75 -45.71
C LEU A 293 6.42 4.06 -46.10
N ASP A 294 6.81 5.34 -46.17
CA ASP A 294 8.17 5.77 -46.49
C ASP A 294 9.16 5.68 -45.30
N SER A 295 8.68 5.27 -44.11
CA SER A 295 9.47 5.18 -42.88
C SER A 295 9.73 3.75 -42.38
N LEU A 296 9.34 2.73 -43.15
CA LEU A 296 9.64 1.32 -42.87
C LEU A 296 11.01 0.94 -43.45
N ASP A 297 12.09 1.46 -42.86
CA ASP A 297 13.44 0.91 -43.04
C ASP A 297 13.72 -0.14 -41.95
N VAL A 298 13.98 -1.37 -42.39
CA VAL A 298 14.17 -2.56 -41.55
C VAL A 298 15.66 -2.69 -41.21
N GLY A 299 16.05 -2.30 -40.00
CA GLY A 299 17.44 -2.49 -39.56
C GLY A 299 17.74 -2.11 -38.11
N SER A 300 17.81 -3.13 -37.25
CA SER A 300 18.66 -3.25 -36.03
C SER A 300 18.50 -2.25 -34.86
N SER A 301 18.18 -2.84 -33.70
CA SER A 301 18.36 -2.32 -32.32
C SER A 301 17.47 -1.14 -31.90
N ARG A 302 16.22 -1.42 -31.50
CA ARG A 302 15.38 -0.46 -30.77
C ARG A 302 15.85 -0.32 -29.33
N THR A 303 16.81 0.58 -29.11
CA THR A 303 16.78 1.40 -27.90
C THR A 303 15.53 2.27 -27.98
N ILE A 304 14.61 2.11 -27.03
CA ILE A 304 13.39 2.93 -26.92
C ILE A 304 13.83 4.40 -26.81
N PRO A 305 13.43 5.30 -27.72
CA PRO A 305 13.68 6.73 -27.54
C PRO A 305 12.90 7.22 -26.32
N PRO A 306 13.46 8.12 -25.49
CA PRO A 306 12.73 8.65 -24.34
C PRO A 306 11.55 9.49 -24.87
N GLU A 307 10.35 8.92 -24.87
CA GLU A 307 9.14 9.72 -25.00
C GLU A 307 9.15 10.79 -23.90
N SER A 308 8.87 12.02 -24.33
CA SER A 308 9.21 13.29 -23.71
C SER A 308 8.85 13.36 -22.22
N ALA A 309 9.80 13.01 -21.35
CA ALA A 309 9.61 13.13 -19.93
C ALA A 309 9.45 14.61 -19.54
N THR A 310 8.31 14.94 -18.94
CA THR A 310 8.00 16.30 -18.51
C THR A 310 8.41 16.51 -17.07
N ARG A 311 9.20 17.56 -16.83
CA ARG A 311 9.52 18.01 -15.47
C ARG A 311 8.26 18.63 -14.87
N THR A 312 7.82 18.13 -13.72
CA THR A 312 6.64 18.65 -13.04
C THR A 312 7.04 19.77 -12.07
N SER A 313 6.06 20.49 -11.52
CA SER A 313 6.29 21.41 -10.39
C SER A 313 6.68 20.67 -9.10
N TYR A 314 6.52 19.35 -9.08
CA TYR A 314 6.83 18.49 -7.94
C TYR A 314 8.22 17.85 -8.11
N PRO A 315 8.85 17.36 -7.03
CA PRO A 315 10.12 16.65 -7.07
C PRO A 315 9.96 15.21 -7.62
N VAL A 316 9.22 15.06 -8.72
CA VAL A 316 8.93 13.80 -9.40
C VAL A 316 8.91 14.05 -10.91
N LYS A 317 9.62 13.21 -11.65
CA LYS A 317 9.62 13.18 -13.11
C LYS A 317 8.48 12.32 -13.63
N VAL A 318 7.74 12.79 -14.63
CA VAL A 318 6.63 12.04 -15.25
C VAL A 318 7.02 11.60 -16.65
N ILE A 319 6.82 10.31 -16.93
CA ILE A 319 6.88 9.70 -18.26
C ILE A 319 5.47 9.22 -18.61
N LYS A 320 4.97 9.59 -19.79
CA LYS A 320 3.68 9.10 -20.26
C LYS A 320 3.85 7.68 -20.79
N ALA A 321 3.32 6.70 -20.09
CA ALA A 321 3.42 5.28 -20.45
C ALA A 321 2.36 4.46 -19.70
N GLY A 322 2.06 3.27 -20.23
CA GLY A 322 0.98 2.42 -19.74
C GLY A 322 -0.38 2.85 -20.27
N ALA A 323 -1.45 2.39 -19.61
CA ALA A 323 -2.81 2.64 -20.04
C ALA A 323 -3.77 2.58 -18.84
N ILE A 324 -4.86 3.34 -18.93
CA ILE A 324 -5.90 3.36 -17.90
C ILE A 324 -6.58 1.99 -17.88
N VAL A 325 -6.65 1.38 -16.70
CA VAL A 325 -7.38 0.12 -16.46
C VAL A 325 -8.76 0.42 -15.89
N ALA A 326 -9.81 -0.31 -16.25
CA ALA A 326 -11.14 -0.08 -15.68
C ALA A 326 -11.19 -0.47 -14.19
N GLN A 327 -12.06 0.15 -13.38
CA GLN A 327 -12.13 -0.15 -11.94
C GLN A 327 -12.61 -1.58 -11.67
N GLU A 328 -13.52 -2.07 -12.51
CA GLU A 328 -14.07 -3.43 -12.52
C GLU A 328 -13.03 -4.52 -12.82
N ASP A 329 -11.91 -4.15 -13.47
CA ASP A 329 -10.86 -5.08 -13.89
C ASP A 329 -9.74 -5.21 -12.84
N LEU A 330 -9.78 -4.46 -11.73
CA LEU A 330 -8.73 -4.53 -10.70
C LEU A 330 -8.84 -5.81 -9.87
N ILE A 331 -7.69 -6.42 -9.60
CA ILE A 331 -7.56 -7.65 -8.82
C ILE A 331 -6.57 -7.40 -7.68
N GLU A 332 -6.98 -7.78 -6.46
CA GLU A 332 -6.10 -7.98 -5.32
C GLU A 332 -5.63 -9.44 -5.29
N LEU A 333 -4.34 -9.65 -5.07
CA LEU A 333 -3.72 -10.97 -5.01
C LEU A 333 -3.29 -11.27 -3.58
N THR A 334 -3.47 -12.52 -3.16
CA THR A 334 -2.87 -12.99 -1.91
C THR A 334 -2.55 -14.47 -1.98
N SER A 335 -1.64 -14.93 -1.13
CA SER A 335 -1.33 -16.35 -1.00
C SER A 335 -1.62 -16.86 0.41
N ARG A 336 -2.14 -18.08 0.49
CA ARG A 336 -2.46 -18.75 1.74
C ARG A 336 -2.04 -20.20 1.71
N SER A 337 -1.47 -20.66 2.81
CA SER A 337 -1.23 -22.08 3.02
C SER A 337 -2.56 -22.84 3.08
N VAL A 338 -2.61 -24.04 2.53
CA VAL A 338 -3.76 -24.97 2.65
C VAL A 338 -4.24 -25.15 4.09
N ASN A 339 -3.35 -24.99 5.08
CA ASN A 339 -3.68 -25.12 6.51
C ASN A 339 -4.42 -23.91 7.09
N TYR A 340 -4.42 -22.75 6.40
CA TYR A 340 -4.93 -21.48 6.90
C TYR A 340 -5.88 -20.77 5.91
N VAL A 341 -6.20 -21.40 4.78
CA VAL A 341 -7.07 -20.80 3.77
C VAL A 341 -8.55 -20.80 4.18
N ASP A 342 -9.00 -21.77 4.97
CA ASP A 342 -10.40 -21.84 5.41
C ASP A 342 -10.73 -20.91 6.58
N PRO A 343 -9.87 -20.76 7.64
CA PRO A 343 -10.01 -19.67 8.60
C PRO A 343 -9.49 -18.35 8.02
N PHE A 344 -10.00 -17.96 6.85
CA PHE A 344 -9.59 -16.72 6.19
C PHE A 344 -10.09 -15.51 6.98
N ASP A 345 -9.17 -14.61 7.31
CA ASP A 345 -9.47 -13.40 8.08
C ASP A 345 -10.17 -12.35 7.20
N TRP A 346 -11.47 -12.53 7.01
CA TRP A 346 -12.31 -11.59 6.27
C TRP A 346 -12.46 -10.25 6.97
N GLU A 347 -12.31 -10.18 8.30
CA GLU A 347 -12.32 -8.89 9.01
C GLU A 347 -11.12 -8.02 8.64
N GLU A 348 -9.98 -8.64 8.30
CA GLU A 348 -8.79 -7.95 7.82
C GLU A 348 -8.77 -7.73 6.31
N GLN A 349 -9.22 -8.71 5.51
CA GLN A 349 -9.15 -8.63 4.05
C GLN A 349 -10.31 -7.82 3.44
N LEU A 350 -11.53 -7.94 3.95
CA LEU A 350 -12.69 -7.27 3.34
C LEU A 350 -12.54 -5.73 3.31
N PRO A 351 -12.04 -5.06 4.36
CA PRO A 351 -11.74 -3.63 4.29
C PRO A 351 -10.72 -3.26 3.23
N GLN A 352 -9.77 -4.16 2.93
CA GLN A 352 -8.75 -3.94 1.92
C GLN A 352 -9.39 -3.75 0.52
N LEU A 353 -10.37 -4.60 0.19
CA LEU A 353 -11.14 -4.54 -1.06
C LEU A 353 -12.15 -3.39 -1.04
N TYR A 354 -12.96 -3.30 0.02
CA TYR A 354 -14.03 -2.32 0.12
C TYR A 354 -13.49 -0.89 0.04
N LEU A 355 -12.49 -0.52 0.85
CA LEU A 355 -11.98 0.87 0.90
C LEU A 355 -11.20 1.30 -0.35
N SER A 356 -10.86 0.37 -1.23
CA SER A 356 -10.24 0.66 -2.53
C SER A 356 -11.21 0.50 -3.70
N SER A 357 -12.45 0.10 -3.41
CA SER A 357 -13.44 -0.36 -4.40
C SER A 357 -12.85 -1.40 -5.38
N THR A 358 -11.94 -2.26 -4.89
CA THR A 358 -11.33 -3.33 -5.69
C THR A 358 -12.29 -4.52 -5.76
N PRO A 359 -12.78 -4.90 -6.94
CA PRO A 359 -13.88 -5.85 -7.08
C PRO A 359 -13.46 -7.31 -6.90
N GLN A 360 -12.20 -7.66 -7.21
CA GLN A 360 -11.79 -9.06 -7.29
C GLN A 360 -10.66 -9.35 -6.29
N LEU A 361 -10.73 -10.53 -5.65
CA LEU A 361 -9.67 -11.09 -4.80
C LEU A 361 -9.34 -12.49 -5.26
N PHE A 362 -8.09 -12.74 -5.66
CA PHE A 362 -7.61 -14.07 -6.00
C PHE A 362 -6.65 -14.58 -4.92
N ILE A 363 -6.98 -15.75 -4.37
CA ILE A 363 -6.21 -16.40 -3.30
C ILE A 363 -5.49 -17.61 -3.88
N GLY A 364 -4.17 -17.52 -4.04
CA GLY A 364 -3.32 -18.65 -4.36
C GLY A 364 -3.20 -19.59 -3.15
N VAL A 365 -3.74 -20.80 -3.27
CA VAL A 365 -3.74 -21.81 -2.20
C VAL A 365 -2.56 -22.75 -2.39
N HIS A 366 -1.65 -22.79 -1.41
CA HIS A 366 -0.40 -23.52 -1.54
C HIS A 366 -0.06 -24.44 -0.37
N GLN A 367 0.70 -25.50 -0.64
CA GLN A 367 1.39 -26.30 0.37
C GLN A 367 2.90 -26.10 0.20
N ARG A 368 3.51 -25.32 1.10
CA ARG A 368 4.97 -25.03 1.10
C ARG A 368 5.51 -24.58 -0.28
N GLY A 369 4.79 -23.67 -0.94
CA GLY A 369 5.18 -23.11 -2.25
C GLY A 369 4.62 -23.83 -3.46
N THR A 370 4.05 -25.04 -3.29
CA THR A 370 3.29 -25.70 -4.36
C THR A 370 1.85 -25.20 -4.33
N PHE A 371 1.47 -24.40 -5.32
CA PHE A 371 0.12 -23.87 -5.49
C PHE A 371 -0.75 -24.91 -6.18
N GLU A 372 -1.85 -25.30 -5.53
CA GLU A 372 -2.74 -26.38 -5.97
C GLU A 372 -4.08 -25.85 -6.49
N ALA A 373 -4.45 -24.62 -6.10
CA ALA A 373 -5.68 -23.97 -6.54
C ALA A 373 -5.54 -22.43 -6.46
N VAL A 374 -6.38 -21.74 -7.22
CA VAL A 374 -6.66 -20.31 -7.05
C VAL A 374 -8.14 -20.18 -6.70
N ARG A 375 -8.46 -19.55 -5.56
CA ARG A 375 -9.84 -19.22 -5.17
C ARG A 375 -10.12 -17.78 -5.57
N GLU A 376 -11.06 -17.59 -6.48
CA GLU A 376 -11.49 -16.27 -6.95
C GLU A 376 -12.73 -15.83 -6.17
N HIS A 377 -12.77 -14.57 -5.76
CA HIS A 377 -13.89 -13.96 -5.05
C HIS A 377 -14.24 -12.63 -5.70
N ASP A 378 -15.53 -12.43 -5.98
CA ASP A 378 -16.07 -11.12 -6.41
C ASP A 378 -16.67 -10.42 -5.20
N LEU A 379 -16.33 -9.15 -5.01
CA LEU A 379 -16.88 -8.32 -3.94
C LEU A 379 -18.41 -8.22 -4.05
N ASN A 380 -19.00 -8.37 -5.24
CA ASN A 380 -20.44 -8.38 -5.45
C ASN A 380 -21.09 -9.75 -5.18
N ASP A 381 -20.32 -10.80 -4.88
CA ASP A 381 -20.88 -12.09 -4.49
C ASP A 381 -21.74 -11.97 -3.24
N ALA A 382 -22.85 -12.70 -3.21
CA ALA A 382 -23.82 -12.64 -2.11
C ALA A 382 -23.19 -12.88 -0.73
N ALA A 383 -22.16 -13.72 -0.66
CA ALA A 383 -21.42 -13.99 0.58
C ALA A 383 -20.63 -12.76 1.05
N LEU A 384 -19.91 -12.07 0.16
CA LEU A 384 -19.12 -10.88 0.51
C LEU A 384 -20.00 -9.65 0.72
N VAL A 385 -21.10 -9.53 -0.02
CA VAL A 385 -22.15 -8.52 0.24
C VAL A 385 -22.71 -8.70 1.65
N LYS A 386 -23.00 -9.93 2.06
CA LYS A 386 -23.47 -10.22 3.42
C LYS A 386 -22.41 -9.85 4.46
N LEU A 387 -21.15 -10.24 4.26
CA LEU A 387 -20.06 -9.87 5.19
C LEU A 387 -19.90 -8.35 5.31
N ARG A 388 -19.98 -7.60 4.20
CA ARG A 388 -19.92 -6.13 4.25
C ARG A 388 -21.10 -5.53 5.02
N ARG A 389 -22.30 -6.04 4.78
CA ARG A 389 -23.49 -5.60 5.50
C ARG A 389 -23.35 -5.86 7.00
N ASP A 390 -22.89 -7.04 7.38
CA ASP A 390 -22.66 -7.42 8.77
C ASP A 390 -21.58 -6.51 9.42
N ALA A 391 -20.59 -6.06 8.65
CA ALA A 391 -19.57 -5.08 9.07
C ALA A 391 -20.02 -3.61 9.00
N GLY A 392 -21.26 -3.31 8.58
CA GLY A 392 -21.73 -1.95 8.28
C GLY A 392 -21.55 -0.96 9.42
N SER A 393 -21.79 -1.40 10.66
CA SER A 393 -21.57 -0.54 11.84
C SER A 393 -20.12 -0.09 12.00
N SER A 394 -19.13 -0.92 11.63
CA SER A 394 -17.72 -0.53 11.70
C SER A 394 -17.36 0.50 10.63
N TYR A 395 -17.94 0.38 9.44
CA TYR A 395 -17.74 1.34 8.35
C TYR A 395 -18.38 2.70 8.66
N GLU A 396 -19.57 2.72 9.24
CA GLU A 396 -20.21 3.93 9.74
C GLU A 396 -19.37 4.58 10.86
N LYS A 397 -18.84 3.78 11.79
CA LYS A 397 -17.93 4.28 12.85
C LYS A 397 -16.66 4.88 12.26
N LEU A 398 -16.13 4.33 11.17
CA LEU A 398 -14.99 4.92 10.47
C LEU A 398 -15.34 6.30 9.92
N GLY A 399 -16.51 6.47 9.31
CA GLY A 399 -16.99 7.79 8.87
C GLY A 399 -17.03 8.80 10.02
N ARG A 400 -17.67 8.42 11.14
CA ARG A 400 -17.73 9.26 12.36
C ARG A 400 -16.35 9.57 12.95
N ALA A 401 -15.44 8.60 12.93
CA ALA A 401 -14.08 8.81 13.40
C ALA A 401 -13.34 9.82 12.53
N LEU A 402 -13.48 9.74 11.21
CA LEU A 402 -12.87 10.69 10.27
C LEU A 402 -13.44 12.11 10.45
N GLU A 403 -14.77 12.25 10.60
CA GLU A 403 -15.40 13.54 10.94
C GLU A 403 -14.83 14.12 12.25
N THR A 404 -14.70 13.28 13.29
CA THR A 404 -14.14 13.68 14.58
C THR A 404 -12.69 14.14 14.43
N ILE A 405 -11.86 13.38 13.72
CA ILE A 405 -10.45 13.71 13.50
C ILE A 405 -10.31 14.99 12.68
N GLN A 406 -11.15 15.19 11.65
CA GLN A 406 -11.16 16.40 10.85
C GLN A 406 -11.50 17.63 11.71
N ALA A 407 -12.54 17.53 12.54
CA ALA A 407 -12.94 18.60 13.45
C ALA A 407 -11.81 18.96 14.44
N LEU A 408 -11.10 17.97 14.98
CA LEU A 408 -9.95 18.20 15.85
C LEU A 408 -8.82 18.93 15.11
N VAL A 409 -8.43 18.46 13.92
CA VAL A 409 -7.41 19.12 13.11
C VAL A 409 -7.81 20.56 12.74
N ALA A 410 -9.10 20.80 12.49
CA ALA A 410 -9.63 22.13 12.25
C ALA A 410 -9.52 23.04 13.49
N GLU A 411 -9.86 22.52 14.68
CA GLU A 411 -9.81 23.24 15.96
C GLU A 411 -8.39 23.68 16.34
N TYR A 412 -7.40 22.80 16.20
CA TYR A 412 -6.01 23.12 16.53
C TYR A 412 -5.37 24.14 15.58
N GLY A 413 -5.83 24.21 14.33
CA GLY A 413 -5.40 25.22 13.36
C GLY A 413 -4.42 24.71 12.30
N PRO A 414 -4.14 25.53 11.26
CA PRO A 414 -3.39 25.11 10.07
C PRO A 414 -1.87 24.98 10.29
N ASP A 415 -1.35 25.60 11.35
CA ASP A 415 0.07 25.59 11.68
C ASP A 415 0.44 24.44 12.63
N GLU A 416 -0.56 23.73 13.14
CA GLU A 416 -0.35 22.60 14.03
C GLU A 416 -0.03 21.33 13.24
N HIS A 417 0.92 20.57 13.77
CA HIS A 417 1.32 19.29 13.21
C HIS A 417 0.93 18.22 14.22
N LEU A 418 0.02 17.34 13.84
CA LEU A 418 -0.58 16.39 14.76
C LEU A 418 -0.22 14.95 14.38
N SER A 419 -0.37 14.02 15.32
CA SER A 419 -0.30 12.59 15.07
C SER A 419 -1.33 11.85 15.89
N LEU A 420 -1.99 10.90 15.27
CA LEU A 420 -2.68 9.82 15.96
C LEU A 420 -1.67 8.72 16.29
N LEU A 421 -1.65 8.28 17.53
CA LEU A 421 -0.92 7.11 17.99
C LEU A 421 -1.92 6.14 18.64
N CYS A 422 -2.06 4.95 18.04
CA CYS A 422 -2.74 3.85 18.67
C CYS A 422 -1.72 2.97 19.39
N LYS A 423 -1.88 2.82 20.70
CA LYS A 423 -1.03 1.98 21.54
C LYS A 423 -1.89 1.28 22.58
N ASP A 424 -1.68 -0.03 22.73
CA ASP A 424 -2.44 -0.88 23.66
C ASP A 424 -3.97 -0.75 23.45
N GLY A 425 -4.39 -0.62 22.19
CA GLY A 425 -5.79 -0.43 21.79
C GLY A 425 -6.37 0.97 22.02
N VAL A 426 -5.60 1.91 22.59
CA VAL A 426 -6.04 3.28 22.86
C VAL A 426 -5.52 4.23 21.80
N LEU A 427 -6.40 5.00 21.17
CA LEU A 427 -6.04 6.01 20.17
C LEU A 427 -5.93 7.38 20.83
N LYS A 428 -4.78 8.04 20.68
CA LYS A 428 -4.52 9.36 21.26
C LYS A 428 -3.97 10.32 20.23
N LEU A 429 -4.31 11.59 20.38
CA LEU A 429 -3.79 12.70 19.60
C LEU A 429 -2.57 13.30 20.29
N TYR A 430 -1.51 13.54 19.54
CA TYR A 430 -0.28 14.17 20.00
C TYR A 430 0.09 15.34 19.11
N ARG A 431 0.75 16.36 19.68
CA ARG A 431 1.46 17.37 18.90
C ARG A 431 2.78 16.77 18.42
N ARG A 432 3.16 17.05 17.18
CA ARG A 432 4.48 16.77 16.64
C ARG A 432 5.42 17.94 16.92
N THR A 433 6.60 17.63 17.43
CA THR A 433 7.60 18.62 17.91
C THR A 433 8.79 18.76 16.96
N ASP A 434 8.78 18.07 15.82
CA ASP A 434 9.84 18.14 14.81
C ASP A 434 9.78 19.42 13.97
N GLY A 435 8.68 20.18 14.03
CA GLY A 435 8.49 21.43 13.30
C GLY A 435 8.46 21.27 11.77
N GLN A 436 8.32 20.04 11.27
CA GLN A 436 8.39 19.75 9.85
C GLN A 436 7.00 19.44 9.29
N SER A 437 6.47 20.26 8.40
CA SER A 437 5.24 19.91 7.70
C SER A 437 5.44 18.70 6.78
N ARG A 438 4.44 17.82 6.73
CA ARG A 438 4.28 16.70 5.78
C ARG A 438 3.43 17.12 4.57
N LEU A 439 2.71 18.24 4.68
CA LEU A 439 1.96 18.88 3.61
C LEU A 439 2.61 20.21 3.19
N PRO A 440 3.53 20.17 2.21
CA PRO A 440 4.16 21.36 1.63
C PRO A 440 3.15 22.43 1.18
N ALA A 441 3.58 23.70 1.22
CA ALA A 441 2.70 24.85 0.99
C ALA A 441 2.04 24.84 -0.39
N ASP A 442 2.77 24.44 -1.43
CA ASP A 442 2.29 24.33 -2.81
C ASP A 442 1.11 23.34 -2.96
N LEU A 443 1.10 22.26 -2.17
CA LEU A 443 -0.04 21.35 -2.10
C LEU A 443 -1.15 21.91 -1.20
N ARG A 444 -0.79 22.48 -0.05
CA ARG A 444 -1.75 23.03 0.93
C ARG A 444 -2.64 24.11 0.32
N GLU A 445 -2.06 25.02 -0.47
CA GLU A 445 -2.76 26.14 -1.12
C GLU A 445 -3.79 25.69 -2.15
N LYS A 446 -3.68 24.49 -2.72
CA LYS A 446 -4.70 23.97 -3.66
C LYS A 446 -6.07 23.80 -3.03
N PHE A 447 -6.13 23.61 -1.71
CA PHE A 447 -7.35 23.35 -0.95
C PHE A 447 -7.97 24.62 -0.37
N SER A 448 -7.30 25.77 -0.50
CA SER A 448 -7.87 27.04 -0.10
C SER A 448 -8.97 27.47 -1.07
N THR A 449 -10.06 28.00 -0.54
CA THR A 449 -11.06 28.70 -1.36
C THR A 449 -10.37 29.91 -2.02
N LYS A 450 -10.56 30.08 -3.33
CA LYS A 450 -10.11 31.30 -4.00
C LYS A 450 -11.17 32.36 -3.74
N ASP A 451 -10.83 33.37 -2.95
CA ASP A 451 -11.65 34.56 -2.70
C ASP A 451 -12.06 35.27 -4.01
#